data_AF-A0A7J3TXD5-F1
#
_entry.id   AF-A0A7J3TXD5-F1
#
_cell.length_a   1.000
_cell.length_b   1.000
_cell.length_c   1.000
_cell.angle_alpha   90.00
_cell.angle_beta   90.00
_cell.angle_gamma   90.00
#
_symmetry.space_group_name_H-M   'P 1'
#
loop_
_entity.id
_entity.type
_entity.pdbx_description
1 polymer ?
#
loop_
_entity_poly.entity_id
_entity_poly.type
_entity_poly.pdbx_seq_one_letter_code
_entity_poly.pdbx_strand_id
1 'polypeptide(L)'
;TAFLYNVWFPRVSTEIAEGVLPYRSKLALVKGAMAMLDYFNALALQVERMRREAGTVSAIAGILKAPLDIIADKLRGYIGLVKDLHRQPGKVLEACEALAPHLTKVALMTADPERKVPIGFWMHRSYVPFISMSHFKNIHWRTLKPIIEEIWRHGHQVLFYAEGDWTMHLDSFAELPEGSIVFHVDRSDIYEVRKKLKDRFCVSGGIPNWLLSIGTPEEVQRYCKKVIDVLASDGGYIMDASAIIQNDAKVENVRAMTEFTRNYGSYPLGQIQSSKQQPHPREELNEKEPMLKSKVKPGICIPWEEKRKELPQILGDENLLKRVWEEVESFGYLFIWQVLLSF
;
A
#
# COMPACT_ATOMS: atom_id res chain seq x y z
N THR A 1 -3.80 14.34 12.11
CA THR A 1 -2.74 13.78 12.97
C THR A 1 -2.98 13.93 14.47
N ALA A 2 -3.45 15.08 14.99
CA ALA A 2 -3.67 15.29 16.43
C ALA A 2 -4.52 14.20 17.12
N PHE A 3 -5.58 13.70 16.46
CA PHE A 3 -6.35 12.55 16.97
C PHE A 3 -5.48 11.32 17.26
N LEU A 4 -4.48 11.04 16.41
CA LEU A 4 -3.60 9.89 16.60
C LEU A 4 -2.75 10.06 17.86
N TYR A 5 -2.15 11.22 18.06
CA TYR A 5 -1.32 11.50 19.24
C TYR A 5 -2.12 11.63 20.54
N ASN A 6 -3.26 12.31 20.49
CA ASN A 6 -3.99 12.70 21.70
C ASN A 6 -5.04 11.67 22.12
N VAL A 7 -5.50 10.81 21.20
CA VAL A 7 -6.63 9.91 21.46
C VAL A 7 -6.27 8.46 21.16
N TRP A 8 -5.82 8.15 19.96
CA TRP A 8 -5.57 6.76 19.57
C TRP A 8 -4.34 6.18 20.27
N PHE A 9 -3.19 6.86 20.21
CA PHE A 9 -1.93 6.33 20.73
C PHE A 9 -1.96 6.10 22.24
N PRO A 10 -2.51 7.03 23.07
CA PRO A 10 -2.69 6.77 24.50
C PRO A 10 -3.63 5.61 24.81
N ARG A 11 -4.58 5.27 23.92
CA ARG A 11 -5.49 4.12 24.11
C ARG A 11 -4.82 2.78 23.84
N VAL A 12 -3.85 2.74 22.93
CA VAL A 12 -3.20 1.49 22.51
C VAL A 12 -1.84 1.26 23.17
N SER A 13 -1.29 2.27 23.85
CA SER A 13 0.01 2.18 24.54
C SER A 13 -0.13 2.43 26.03
N THR A 14 0.21 1.41 26.83
CA THR A 14 0.24 1.48 28.29
C THR A 14 1.27 2.48 28.84
N GLU A 15 2.26 2.87 28.02
CA GLU A 15 3.34 3.78 28.41
C GLU A 15 2.99 5.26 28.15
N ILE A 16 1.98 5.52 27.32
CA ILE A 16 1.59 6.88 26.87
C ILE A 16 0.17 7.24 27.34
N ALA A 17 -0.56 6.27 27.91
CA ALA A 17 -1.90 6.45 28.45
C ALA A 17 -2.03 7.61 29.45
N GLU A 18 -3.25 8.14 29.58
CA GLU A 18 -3.58 9.16 30.57
C GLU A 18 -3.28 8.64 31.99
N GLY A 19 -2.68 9.49 32.83
CA GLY A 19 -2.29 9.14 34.21
C GLY A 19 -0.90 8.51 34.35
N VAL A 20 -0.20 8.19 33.26
CA VAL A 20 1.21 7.74 33.31
C VAL A 20 2.13 8.90 33.69
N LEU A 21 3.17 8.61 34.50
CA LEU A 21 4.17 9.60 34.90
C LEU A 21 4.74 10.37 33.69
N PRO A 22 4.74 11.71 33.70
CA PRO A 22 5.13 12.51 32.54
C PRO A 22 6.51 12.18 31.97
N TYR A 23 7.47 11.80 32.82
CA TYR A 23 8.80 11.40 32.39
C TYR A 23 8.79 10.09 31.58
N ARG A 24 8.04 9.08 32.04
CA ARG A 24 7.96 7.75 31.40
C ARG A 24 7.30 7.84 30.03
N SER A 25 6.20 8.60 29.92
CA SER A 25 5.50 8.82 28.65
C SER A 25 6.38 9.55 27.62
N LYS A 26 7.07 10.63 28.03
CA LYS A 26 8.05 11.32 27.16
C LYS A 26 9.17 10.39 26.72
N LEU A 27 9.74 9.62 27.63
CA LEU A 27 10.82 8.69 27.31
C LEU A 27 10.36 7.56 26.38
N ALA A 28 9.11 7.09 26.50
CA ALA A 28 8.55 6.08 25.59
C ALA A 28 8.49 6.61 24.15
N LEU A 29 8.10 7.86 23.94
CA LEU A 29 8.10 8.51 22.63
C LEU A 29 9.51 8.62 22.03
N VAL A 30 10.48 9.08 22.83
CA VAL A 30 11.89 9.18 22.39
C VAL A 30 12.45 7.80 22.00
N LYS A 31 12.27 6.80 22.86
CA LYS A 31 12.72 5.43 22.58
C LYS A 31 12.05 4.86 21.34
N GLY A 32 10.73 5.04 21.20
CA GLY A 32 9.98 4.57 20.04
C GLY A 32 10.49 5.19 18.74
N ALA A 33 10.73 6.50 18.71
CA ALA A 33 11.26 7.19 17.54
C ALA A 33 12.68 6.72 17.18
N MET A 34 13.57 6.57 18.17
CA MET A 34 14.94 6.09 17.93
C MET A 34 14.98 4.62 17.50
N ALA A 35 14.13 3.76 18.06
CA ALA A 35 14.02 2.37 17.65
C ALA A 35 13.48 2.25 16.21
N MET A 36 12.52 3.09 15.82
CA MET A 36 12.03 3.14 14.44
C MET A 36 13.13 3.58 13.47
N LEU A 37 13.91 4.61 13.83
CA LEU A 37 15.05 5.06 13.02
C LEU A 37 16.09 3.94 12.84
N ASP A 38 16.45 3.27 13.93
CA ASP A 38 17.40 2.14 13.91
C ASP A 38 16.91 1.01 13.01
N TYR A 39 15.63 0.63 13.14
CA TYR A 39 14.99 -0.38 12.29
C TYR A 39 15.08 -0.04 10.80
N PHE A 40 14.73 1.18 10.39
CA PHE A 40 14.75 1.57 8.98
C PHE A 40 16.18 1.69 8.42
N ASN A 41 17.16 2.08 9.24
CA ASN A 41 18.57 2.06 8.85
C ASN A 41 19.06 0.61 8.60
N ALA A 42 18.71 -0.32 9.50
CA ALA A 42 19.05 -1.73 9.34
C ALA A 42 18.35 -2.35 8.12
N LEU A 43 17.08 -2.01 7.89
CA LEU A 43 16.31 -2.47 6.74
C LEU A 43 16.96 -2.03 5.42
N ALA A 44 17.34 -0.76 5.30
CA ALA A 44 17.98 -0.23 4.10
C ALA A 44 19.31 -0.95 3.78
N LEU A 45 20.13 -1.20 4.82
CA LEU A 45 21.36 -1.97 4.67
C LEU A 45 21.09 -3.40 4.18
N GLN A 46 20.09 -4.07 4.77
CA GLN A 46 19.75 -5.44 4.40
C GLN A 46 19.22 -5.53 2.96
N VAL A 47 18.41 -4.57 2.51
CA VAL A 47 17.95 -4.49 1.12
C VAL A 47 19.11 -4.39 0.15
N GLU A 48 20.12 -3.56 0.44
CA GLU A 48 21.29 -3.43 -0.44
C GLU A 48 22.14 -4.71 -0.47
N ARG A 49 22.28 -5.39 0.67
CA ARG A 49 22.96 -6.69 0.74
C ARG A 49 22.23 -7.76 -0.07
N MET A 50 20.91 -7.87 0.05
CA MET A 50 20.12 -8.80 -0.75
C MET A 50 20.31 -8.57 -2.26
N ARG A 51 20.39 -7.30 -2.68
CA ARG A 51 20.65 -6.93 -4.07
C ARG A 51 22.04 -7.37 -4.53
N ARG A 52 23.10 -7.03 -3.78
CA ARG A 52 24.49 -7.28 -4.20
C ARG A 52 24.95 -8.72 -4.02
N GLU A 53 24.54 -9.36 -2.93
CA GLU A 53 25.04 -10.68 -2.54
C GLU A 53 24.18 -11.82 -3.11
N ALA A 54 22.87 -11.60 -3.30
CA ALA A 54 21.93 -12.63 -3.73
C ALA A 54 21.20 -12.31 -5.06
N GLY A 55 21.36 -11.10 -5.62
CA GLY A 55 20.63 -10.68 -6.82
C GLY A 55 19.13 -10.47 -6.59
N THR A 56 18.68 -10.39 -5.33
CA THR A 56 17.28 -10.20 -4.98
C THR A 56 16.95 -8.71 -4.93
N VAL A 57 16.03 -8.26 -5.77
CA VAL A 57 15.57 -6.87 -5.81
C VAL A 57 14.30 -6.68 -4.99
N SER A 58 14.03 -5.43 -4.58
CA SER A 58 12.75 -5.13 -3.93
C SER A 58 11.59 -5.30 -4.91
N ALA A 59 10.46 -5.80 -4.43
CA ALA A 59 9.21 -5.87 -5.20
C ALA A 59 8.33 -4.64 -4.99
N ILE A 60 8.53 -3.92 -3.88
CA ILE A 60 7.73 -2.76 -3.48
C ILE A 60 8.57 -1.70 -2.75
N ALA A 61 8.07 -0.47 -2.68
CA ALA A 61 8.58 0.55 -1.76
C ALA A 61 7.46 1.47 -1.31
N GLY A 62 7.42 1.75 -0.01
CA GLY A 62 6.34 2.51 0.60
C GLY A 62 5.12 1.67 0.90
N ILE A 63 4.15 2.30 1.57
CA ILE A 63 2.98 1.63 2.11
C ILE A 63 1.71 2.43 1.87
N LEU A 64 0.68 1.73 1.39
CA LEU A 64 -0.69 2.19 1.34
C LEU A 64 -1.59 1.22 2.11
N LYS A 65 -2.59 1.79 2.77
CA LYS A 65 -3.73 1.06 3.33
C LYS A 65 -5.00 1.81 2.94
N ALA A 66 -6.07 1.10 2.61
CA ALA A 66 -7.34 1.74 2.31
C ALA A 66 -7.88 2.43 3.58
N PRO A 67 -8.59 3.58 3.44
CA PRO A 67 -9.19 4.25 4.59
C PRO A 67 -10.09 3.35 5.43
N LEU A 68 -10.92 2.52 4.77
CA LEU A 68 -11.83 1.60 5.45
C LEU A 68 -11.09 0.48 6.18
N ASP A 69 -10.03 -0.07 5.58
CA ASP A 69 -9.20 -1.10 6.20
C ASP A 69 -8.49 -0.56 7.45
N ILE A 70 -8.05 0.71 7.46
CA ILE A 70 -7.44 1.32 8.65
C ILE A 70 -8.42 1.41 9.81
N ILE A 71 -9.68 1.72 9.52
CA ILE A 71 -10.72 1.70 10.55
C ILE A 71 -10.88 0.28 11.10
N ALA A 72 -10.88 -0.73 10.24
CA ALA A 72 -11.03 -2.14 10.63
C ALA A 72 -9.82 -2.68 11.41
N ASP A 73 -8.59 -2.37 11.00
CA ASP A 73 -7.38 -3.00 11.51
C ASP A 73 -6.85 -2.32 12.77
N LYS A 74 -6.89 -0.98 12.81
CA LYS A 74 -6.10 -0.21 13.79
C LYS A 74 -6.94 0.66 14.71
N LEU A 75 -8.17 1.02 14.32
CA LEU A 75 -9.00 1.95 15.09
C LEU A 75 -10.16 1.27 15.82
N ARG A 76 -11.12 0.70 15.07
CA ARG A 76 -12.38 0.16 15.61
C ARG A 76 -12.38 -1.36 15.76
N GLY A 77 -11.43 -2.04 15.13
CA GLY A 77 -11.52 -3.49 14.95
C GLY A 77 -12.56 -3.85 13.89
N TYR A 78 -12.44 -5.04 13.29
CA TYR A 78 -13.36 -5.49 12.24
C TYR A 78 -14.83 -5.54 12.72
N ILE A 79 -15.09 -6.08 13.91
CA ILE A 79 -16.44 -6.14 14.48
C ILE A 79 -17.00 -4.73 14.75
N GLY A 80 -16.16 -3.79 15.18
CA GLY A 80 -16.55 -2.40 15.37
C GLY A 80 -16.94 -1.75 14.06
N LEU A 81 -16.12 -1.93 13.03
CA LEU A 81 -16.40 -1.42 11.68
C LEU A 81 -17.72 -1.97 11.13
N VAL A 82 -17.97 -3.28 11.20
CA VAL A 82 -19.21 -3.87 10.65
C VAL A 82 -20.45 -3.31 11.35
N LYS A 83 -20.39 -3.14 12.68
CA LYS A 83 -21.48 -2.49 13.43
C LYS A 83 -21.69 -1.04 12.98
N ASP A 84 -20.61 -0.31 12.72
CA ASP A 84 -20.67 1.09 12.30
C ASP A 84 -21.17 1.23 10.86
N LEU A 85 -20.75 0.36 9.94
CA LEU A 85 -21.26 0.30 8.58
C LEU A 85 -22.77 0.03 8.56
N HIS A 86 -23.28 -0.79 9.49
CA HIS A 86 -24.71 -1.04 9.61
C HIS A 86 -25.48 0.12 10.24
N ARG A 87 -24.96 0.72 11.33
CA ARG A 87 -25.71 1.70 12.14
C ARG A 87 -25.50 3.15 11.71
N GLN A 88 -24.31 3.47 11.21
CA GLN A 88 -23.86 4.84 10.94
C GLN A 88 -22.88 4.92 9.74
N PRO A 89 -23.24 4.37 8.56
CA PRO A 89 -22.34 4.33 7.40
C PRO A 89 -21.87 5.73 6.94
N GLY A 90 -22.69 6.76 7.11
CA GLY A 90 -22.30 8.15 6.81
C GLY A 90 -21.10 8.63 7.62
N LYS A 91 -21.05 8.32 8.91
CA LYS A 91 -19.88 8.65 9.75
C LYS A 91 -18.64 7.84 9.39
N VAL A 92 -18.82 6.59 8.92
CA VAL A 92 -17.71 5.78 8.42
C VAL A 92 -17.13 6.41 7.16
N LEU A 93 -17.98 6.88 6.24
CA LEU A 93 -17.55 7.62 5.05
C LEU A 93 -16.79 8.90 5.43
N GLU A 94 -17.34 9.74 6.30
CA GLU A 94 -16.66 10.96 6.76
C GLU A 94 -15.29 10.65 7.38
N ALA A 95 -15.18 9.57 8.15
CA ALA A 95 -13.89 9.12 8.70
C ALA A 95 -12.92 8.66 7.61
N CYS A 96 -13.40 7.92 6.60
CA CYS A 96 -12.59 7.52 5.46
C CYS A 96 -12.10 8.73 4.66
N GLU A 97 -12.97 9.72 4.43
CA GLU A 97 -12.63 10.97 3.73
C GLU A 97 -11.59 11.79 4.51
N ALA A 98 -11.66 11.79 5.85
CA ALA A 98 -10.65 12.44 6.69
C ALA A 98 -9.29 11.71 6.67
N LEU A 99 -9.27 10.39 6.50
CA LEU A 99 -8.05 9.57 6.44
C LEU A 99 -7.38 9.63 5.06
N ALA A 100 -8.15 9.69 3.98
CA ALA A 100 -7.65 9.55 2.60
C ALA A 100 -6.46 10.47 2.25
N PRO A 101 -6.47 11.79 2.56
CA PRO A 101 -5.36 12.68 2.23
C PRO A 101 -4.08 12.35 2.99
N HIS A 102 -4.22 11.84 4.21
CA HIS A 102 -3.09 11.43 5.02
C HIS A 102 -2.45 10.13 4.53
N LEU A 103 -3.27 9.15 4.17
CA LEU A 103 -2.82 7.88 3.61
C LEU A 103 -2.13 8.08 2.27
N THR A 104 -2.68 8.94 1.40
CA THR A 104 -2.05 9.36 0.14
C THR A 104 -0.68 9.98 0.41
N LYS A 105 -0.59 10.91 1.38
CA LYS A 105 0.67 11.59 1.70
C LYS A 105 1.72 10.61 2.23
N VAL A 106 1.36 9.67 3.09
CA VAL A 106 2.31 8.67 3.62
C VAL A 106 2.79 7.74 2.51
N ALA A 107 1.89 7.29 1.63
CA ALA A 107 2.26 6.48 0.48
C ALA A 107 3.32 7.20 -0.38
N LEU A 108 3.08 8.47 -0.73
CA LEU A 108 4.03 9.27 -1.51
C LEU A 108 5.34 9.58 -0.78
N MET A 109 5.30 9.84 0.54
CA MET A 109 6.50 10.11 1.34
C MET A 109 7.41 8.89 1.48
N THR A 110 6.86 7.69 1.35
CA THR A 110 7.58 6.43 1.56
C THR A 110 7.83 5.64 0.27
N ALA A 111 7.33 6.16 -0.86
CA ALA A 111 7.50 5.54 -2.18
C ALA A 111 8.96 5.54 -2.63
N ASP A 112 9.28 4.66 -3.59
CA ASP A 112 10.59 4.65 -4.24
C ASP A 112 10.82 5.97 -5.00
N PRO A 113 11.80 6.80 -4.62
CA PRO A 113 12.08 8.06 -5.32
C PRO A 113 12.51 7.85 -6.78
N GLU A 114 13.06 6.68 -7.11
CA GLU A 114 13.44 6.32 -8.48
C GLU A 114 12.28 5.76 -9.31
N ARG A 115 11.11 5.48 -8.70
CA ARG A 115 9.90 4.94 -9.33
C ARG A 115 10.13 3.61 -10.06
N LYS A 116 11.05 2.78 -9.57
CA LYS A 116 11.37 1.47 -10.14
C LYS A 116 10.46 0.37 -9.62
N VAL A 117 9.89 0.53 -8.43
CA VAL A 117 8.99 -0.43 -7.80
C VAL A 117 7.69 0.23 -7.34
N PRO A 118 6.55 -0.50 -7.37
CA PRO A 118 5.26 0.03 -6.95
C PRO A 118 5.16 0.23 -5.44
N ILE A 119 4.20 1.05 -5.02
CA ILE A 119 3.78 1.18 -3.62
C ILE A 119 2.99 -0.06 -3.22
N GLY A 120 3.35 -0.69 -2.10
CA GLY A 120 2.65 -1.87 -1.59
C GLY A 120 1.29 -1.52 -0.98
N PHE A 121 0.23 -2.20 -1.41
CA PHE A 121 -1.11 -2.08 -0.85
C PHE A 121 -1.69 -3.47 -0.52
N TRP A 122 -1.76 -3.80 0.77
CA TRP A 122 -2.37 -5.05 1.25
C TRP A 122 -3.88 -4.89 1.40
N MET A 123 -4.62 -5.75 0.70
CA MET A 123 -6.08 -5.68 0.57
C MET A 123 -6.72 -6.94 1.16
N HIS A 124 -7.22 -6.87 2.39
CA HIS A 124 -7.58 -8.10 3.13
C HIS A 124 -8.92 -8.07 3.87
N ARG A 125 -9.59 -6.91 3.98
CA ARG A 125 -10.87 -6.82 4.72
C ARG A 125 -12.03 -6.15 3.99
N SER A 126 -11.77 -5.25 3.07
CA SER A 126 -12.84 -4.44 2.45
C SER A 126 -13.40 -5.04 1.14
N TYR A 127 -13.63 -6.35 1.12
CA TYR A 127 -14.24 -7.06 -0.03
C TYR A 127 -15.41 -7.95 0.40
N VAL A 128 -16.24 -8.35 -0.56
CA VAL A 128 -17.33 -9.32 -0.35
C VAL A 128 -16.77 -10.71 0.00
N PRO A 129 -17.18 -11.39 1.10
CA PRO A 129 -18.40 -11.12 1.88
C PRO A 129 -18.19 -10.34 3.19
N PHE A 130 -16.98 -9.85 3.48
CA PHE A 130 -16.73 -9.08 4.70
C PHE A 130 -17.53 -7.76 4.74
N ILE A 131 -17.67 -7.11 3.59
CA ILE A 131 -18.59 -5.97 3.40
C ILE A 131 -19.52 -6.22 2.21
N SER A 132 -20.66 -5.52 2.18
CA SER A 132 -21.56 -5.56 1.02
C SER A 132 -20.94 -4.83 -0.17
N MET A 133 -21.31 -5.21 -1.39
CA MET A 133 -20.86 -4.50 -2.59
C MET A 133 -21.33 -3.03 -2.61
N SER A 134 -22.43 -2.71 -1.91
CA SER A 134 -22.88 -1.33 -1.70
C SER A 134 -21.89 -0.55 -0.83
N HIS A 135 -21.45 -1.10 0.30
CA HIS A 135 -20.42 -0.47 1.13
C HIS A 135 -19.08 -0.35 0.41
N PHE A 136 -18.73 -1.37 -0.40
CA PHE A 136 -17.56 -1.29 -1.26
C PHE A 136 -17.65 -0.09 -2.20
N LYS A 137 -18.70 0.01 -3.03
CA LYS A 137 -18.82 1.10 -4.02
C LYS A 137 -18.92 2.48 -3.36
N ASN A 138 -19.78 2.61 -2.35
CA ASN A 138 -20.16 3.91 -1.80
C ASN A 138 -19.19 4.45 -0.75
N ILE A 139 -18.33 3.61 -0.17
CA ILE A 139 -17.41 4.01 0.91
C ILE A 139 -15.97 3.62 0.57
N HIS A 140 -15.68 2.33 0.41
CA HIS A 140 -14.31 1.87 0.17
C HIS A 140 -13.76 2.41 -1.16
N TRP A 141 -14.40 2.06 -2.28
CA TRP A 141 -13.94 2.43 -3.61
C TRP A 141 -14.02 3.94 -3.85
N ARG A 142 -15.12 4.58 -3.39
CA ARG A 142 -15.27 6.04 -3.42
C ARG A 142 -14.09 6.79 -2.79
N THR A 143 -13.51 6.25 -1.73
CA THR A 143 -12.38 6.91 -1.04
C THR A 143 -11.02 6.38 -1.46
N LEU A 144 -10.93 5.14 -1.95
CA LEU A 144 -9.69 4.53 -2.41
C LEU A 144 -9.31 4.96 -3.84
N LYS A 145 -10.25 4.93 -4.79
CA LYS A 145 -9.96 5.24 -6.21
C LYS A 145 -9.24 6.59 -6.38
N PRO A 146 -9.69 7.71 -5.76
CA PRO A 146 -8.99 8.98 -5.88
C PRO A 146 -7.56 8.95 -5.31
N ILE A 147 -7.29 8.11 -4.30
CA ILE A 147 -5.94 7.95 -3.75
C ILE A 147 -5.02 7.30 -4.80
N ILE A 148 -5.50 6.26 -5.48
CA ILE A 148 -4.73 5.54 -6.51
C ILE A 148 -4.46 6.44 -7.71
N GLU A 149 -5.46 7.18 -8.18
CA GLU A 149 -5.32 8.13 -9.28
C GLU A 149 -4.33 9.26 -8.92
N GLU A 150 -4.35 9.73 -7.68
CA GLU A 150 -3.40 10.74 -7.21
C GLU A 150 -1.96 10.22 -7.13
N ILE A 151 -1.78 8.97 -6.67
CA ILE A 151 -0.48 8.31 -6.65
C ILE A 151 0.04 8.13 -8.08
N TRP A 152 -0.82 7.71 -9.00
CA TRP A 152 -0.49 7.58 -10.42
C TRP A 152 -0.09 8.92 -11.05
N ARG A 153 -0.80 10.01 -10.72
CA ARG A 153 -0.46 11.38 -11.16
C ARG A 153 0.94 11.82 -10.73
N HIS A 154 1.44 11.29 -9.62
CA HIS A 154 2.81 11.51 -9.14
C HIS A 154 3.86 10.59 -9.78
N GLY A 155 3.43 9.71 -10.69
CA GLY A 155 4.29 8.79 -11.45
C GLY A 155 4.61 7.49 -10.71
N HIS A 156 3.80 7.10 -9.72
CA HIS A 156 3.99 5.84 -8.98
C HIS A 156 2.88 4.84 -9.32
N GLN A 157 3.23 3.57 -9.46
CA GLN A 157 2.27 2.47 -9.53
C GLN A 157 1.92 1.96 -8.12
N VAL A 158 0.80 1.25 -7.99
CA VAL A 158 0.41 0.57 -6.75
C VAL A 158 0.29 -0.94 -6.99
N LEU A 159 0.93 -1.74 -6.14
CA LEU A 159 0.76 -3.19 -6.11
C LEU A 159 -0.46 -3.51 -5.25
N PHE A 160 -1.56 -3.92 -5.89
CA PHE A 160 -2.75 -4.43 -5.25
C PHE A 160 -2.49 -5.87 -4.82
N TYR A 161 -2.04 -6.04 -3.58
CA TYR A 161 -1.87 -7.34 -2.96
C TYR A 161 -3.23 -7.87 -2.50
N ALA A 162 -3.97 -8.46 -3.45
CA ALA A 162 -5.40 -8.75 -3.35
C ALA A 162 -5.66 -10.06 -2.60
N GLU A 163 -5.44 -10.04 -1.27
CA GLU A 163 -5.65 -11.19 -0.38
C GLU A 163 -7.14 -11.60 -0.37
N GLY A 164 -7.40 -12.88 -0.61
CA GLY A 164 -8.73 -13.43 -0.78
C GLY A 164 -9.26 -13.38 -2.22
N ASP A 165 -10.59 -13.40 -2.34
CA ASP A 165 -11.30 -13.45 -3.61
C ASP A 165 -11.93 -12.09 -3.95
N TRP A 166 -11.30 -11.38 -4.87
CA TRP A 166 -11.71 -10.06 -5.35
C TRP A 166 -12.44 -10.11 -6.69
N THR A 167 -12.84 -11.31 -7.18
CA THR A 167 -13.48 -11.50 -8.49
C THR A 167 -14.69 -10.58 -8.71
N MET A 168 -15.49 -10.37 -7.67
CA MET A 168 -16.68 -9.50 -7.69
C MET A 168 -16.38 -8.00 -7.86
N HIS A 169 -15.12 -7.59 -7.70
CA HIS A 169 -14.69 -6.18 -7.65
C HIS A 169 -13.84 -5.80 -8.87
N LEU A 170 -13.48 -6.76 -9.73
CA LEU A 170 -12.58 -6.54 -10.87
C LEU A 170 -13.10 -5.45 -11.82
N ASP A 171 -14.42 -5.36 -12.03
CA ASP A 171 -15.00 -4.31 -12.89
C ASP A 171 -14.74 -2.90 -12.35
N SER A 172 -14.69 -2.72 -11.02
CA SER A 172 -14.35 -1.45 -10.41
C SER A 172 -12.86 -1.13 -10.58
N PHE A 173 -11.98 -2.12 -10.46
CA PHE A 173 -10.54 -1.91 -10.66
C PHE A 173 -10.21 -1.59 -12.12
N ALA A 174 -10.97 -2.13 -13.07
CA ALA A 174 -10.93 -1.76 -14.48
C ALA A 174 -11.28 -0.28 -14.74
N GLU A 175 -11.83 0.47 -13.79
CA GLU A 175 -12.03 1.91 -13.95
C GLU A 175 -10.74 2.74 -13.82
N LEU A 176 -9.67 2.17 -13.27
CA LEU A 176 -8.41 2.90 -13.03
C LEU A 176 -7.63 3.20 -14.32
N PRO A 177 -6.77 4.24 -14.33
CA PRO A 177 -5.91 4.55 -15.48
C PRO A 177 -5.05 3.37 -15.89
N GLU A 178 -4.86 3.14 -17.19
CA GLU A 178 -4.05 2.02 -17.69
C GLU A 178 -2.63 2.05 -17.10
N GLY A 179 -2.12 0.87 -16.72
CA GLY A 179 -0.79 0.72 -16.13
C GLY A 179 -0.67 1.26 -14.70
N SER A 180 -1.71 1.83 -14.08
CA SER A 180 -1.58 2.44 -12.75
C SER A 180 -1.36 1.44 -11.61
N ILE A 181 -1.72 0.17 -11.82
CA ILE A 181 -1.60 -0.88 -10.80
C ILE A 181 -0.94 -2.16 -11.34
N VAL A 182 -0.39 -2.92 -10.39
CA VAL A 182 -0.12 -4.35 -10.54
C VAL A 182 -1.14 -5.11 -9.69
N PHE A 183 -1.92 -6.00 -10.28
CA PHE A 183 -2.92 -6.79 -9.54
C PHE A 183 -2.35 -8.17 -9.17
N HIS A 184 -2.05 -8.38 -7.89
CA HIS A 184 -1.53 -9.65 -7.38
C HIS A 184 -2.68 -10.56 -6.93
N VAL A 185 -2.81 -11.71 -7.58
CA VAL A 185 -3.93 -12.64 -7.42
C VAL A 185 -3.67 -13.63 -6.28
N ASP A 186 -4.50 -13.61 -5.24
CA ASP A 186 -4.55 -14.67 -4.24
C ASP A 186 -5.54 -15.79 -4.64
N ARG A 187 -6.84 -15.56 -4.41
CA ARG A 187 -7.91 -16.55 -4.66
C ARG A 187 -8.90 -16.17 -5.76
N SER A 188 -8.71 -15.01 -6.37
CA SER A 188 -9.59 -14.55 -7.46
C SER A 188 -9.48 -15.48 -8.68
N ASP A 189 -10.55 -15.59 -9.47
CA ASP A 189 -10.54 -16.42 -10.67
C ASP A 189 -9.59 -15.82 -11.73
N ILE A 190 -8.53 -16.54 -12.07
CA ILE A 190 -7.52 -16.12 -13.05
C ILE A 190 -8.10 -15.88 -14.45
N TYR A 191 -9.20 -16.56 -14.83
CA TYR A 191 -9.85 -16.36 -16.13
C TYR A 191 -10.65 -15.05 -16.15
N GLU A 192 -11.32 -14.71 -15.05
CA GLU A 192 -12.00 -13.41 -14.92
C GLU A 192 -10.99 -12.27 -14.79
N VAL A 193 -9.87 -12.47 -14.09
CA VAL A 193 -8.75 -11.52 -14.08
C VAL A 193 -8.18 -11.31 -15.48
N ARG A 194 -7.97 -12.40 -16.25
CA ARG A 194 -7.53 -12.33 -17.65
C ARG A 194 -8.46 -11.47 -18.49
N LYS A 195 -9.76 -11.73 -18.35
CA LYS A 195 -10.81 -11.08 -19.14
C LYS A 195 -11.00 -9.60 -18.80
N LYS A 196 -10.88 -9.22 -17.52
CA LYS A 196 -11.28 -7.89 -17.04
C LYS A 196 -10.11 -6.93 -16.82
N LEU A 197 -8.93 -7.44 -16.46
CA LEU A 197 -7.81 -6.59 -16.02
C LEU A 197 -6.55 -6.70 -16.90
N LYS A 198 -6.30 -7.86 -17.49
CA LYS A 198 -4.97 -8.20 -18.03
C LYS A 198 -4.50 -7.33 -19.19
N ASP A 199 -5.43 -6.85 -20.02
CA ASP A 199 -5.11 -5.99 -21.16
C ASP A 199 -4.71 -4.57 -20.72
N ARG A 200 -4.98 -4.20 -19.45
CA ARG A 200 -4.76 -2.84 -18.92
C ARG A 200 -3.74 -2.78 -17.80
N PHE A 201 -3.55 -3.88 -17.08
CA PHE A 201 -2.71 -3.92 -15.89
C PHE A 201 -1.76 -5.11 -15.92
N CYS A 202 -0.61 -4.93 -15.29
CA CYS A 202 0.22 -6.06 -14.94
C CYS A 202 -0.50 -6.93 -13.91
N VAL A 203 -0.37 -8.24 -14.03
CA VAL A 203 -0.91 -9.21 -13.08
C VAL A 203 0.25 -9.97 -12.45
N SER A 204 0.13 -10.35 -11.18
CA SER A 204 1.11 -11.21 -10.52
C SER A 204 0.45 -12.27 -9.65
N GLY A 205 1.22 -13.21 -9.12
CA GLY A 205 0.71 -14.21 -8.18
C GLY A 205 -0.08 -15.34 -8.84
N GLY A 206 -0.99 -15.93 -8.08
CA GLY A 206 -1.91 -16.96 -8.54
C GLY A 206 -1.45 -18.39 -8.28
N ILE A 207 -0.25 -18.64 -7.75
CA ILE A 207 0.19 -19.99 -7.34
C ILE A 207 -0.19 -20.24 -5.87
N PRO A 208 -1.15 -21.14 -5.56
CA PRO A 208 -1.66 -21.27 -4.21
C PRO A 208 -0.59 -21.72 -3.20
N ASN A 209 -0.53 -21.06 -2.04
CA ASN A 209 0.46 -21.39 -0.99
C ASN A 209 0.33 -22.83 -0.50
N TRP A 210 -0.90 -23.37 -0.40
CA TRP A 210 -1.12 -24.76 -0.01
C TRP A 210 -0.45 -25.74 -1.00
N LEU A 211 -0.40 -25.41 -2.29
CA LEU A 211 0.22 -26.24 -3.30
C LEU A 211 1.73 -26.32 -3.07
N LEU A 212 2.35 -25.20 -2.69
CA LEU A 212 3.77 -25.14 -2.34
C LEU A 212 4.07 -25.88 -1.02
N SER A 213 3.10 -25.94 -0.11
CA SER A 213 3.21 -26.60 1.20
C SER A 213 3.05 -28.12 1.12
N ILE A 214 1.93 -28.61 0.56
CA ILE A 214 1.58 -30.03 0.62
C ILE A 214 1.65 -30.76 -0.73
N GLY A 215 1.68 -30.04 -1.84
CA GLY A 215 1.72 -30.64 -3.18
C GLY A 215 3.06 -31.32 -3.52
N THR A 216 3.08 -31.91 -4.71
CA THR A 216 4.26 -32.49 -5.37
C THR A 216 4.86 -31.50 -6.39
N PRO A 217 6.16 -31.60 -6.71
CA PRO A 217 6.79 -30.79 -7.75
C PRO A 217 6.05 -30.85 -9.09
N GLU A 218 5.53 -32.01 -9.49
CA GLU A 218 4.80 -32.20 -10.74
C GLU A 218 3.44 -31.47 -10.72
N GLU A 219 2.75 -31.45 -9.58
CA GLU A 219 1.51 -30.67 -9.42
C GLU A 219 1.79 -29.17 -9.49
N VAL A 220 2.87 -28.71 -8.85
CA VAL A 220 3.32 -27.31 -8.93
C VAL A 220 3.59 -26.92 -10.38
N GLN A 221 4.34 -27.73 -11.13
CA GLN A 221 4.65 -27.46 -12.54
C GLN A 221 3.39 -27.42 -13.40
N ARG A 222 2.47 -28.39 -13.24
CA ARG A 222 1.18 -28.40 -13.97
C ARG A 222 0.37 -27.14 -13.69
N TYR A 223 0.34 -26.70 -12.43
CA TYR A 223 -0.39 -25.50 -12.05
C TYR A 223 0.29 -24.23 -12.59
N CYS A 224 1.62 -24.12 -12.49
CA CYS A 224 2.39 -23.03 -13.09
C CYS A 224 2.12 -22.92 -14.60
N LYS A 225 2.11 -24.06 -15.31
CA LYS A 225 1.78 -24.11 -16.73
C LYS A 225 0.39 -23.52 -17.00
N LYS A 226 -0.63 -23.96 -16.24
CA LYS A 226 -1.99 -23.43 -16.35
C LYS A 226 -2.02 -21.92 -16.18
N VAL A 227 -1.36 -21.37 -15.16
CA VAL A 227 -1.36 -19.93 -14.91
C VAL A 227 -0.63 -19.16 -16.01
N ILE A 228 0.53 -19.67 -16.46
CA ILE A 228 1.29 -19.07 -17.58
C ILE A 228 0.47 -19.08 -18.87
N ASP A 229 -0.17 -20.19 -19.22
CA ASP A 229 -0.99 -20.30 -20.44
C ASP A 229 -2.14 -19.28 -20.44
N VAL A 230 -2.74 -19.01 -19.27
CA VAL A 230 -3.88 -18.10 -19.12
C VAL A 230 -3.45 -16.63 -19.03
N LEU A 231 -2.44 -16.33 -18.23
CA LEU A 231 -2.08 -14.96 -17.86
C LEU A 231 -0.82 -14.44 -18.55
N ALA A 232 0.08 -15.27 -19.06
CA ALA A 232 1.39 -14.82 -19.54
C ALA A 232 1.55 -14.81 -21.06
N SER A 233 0.53 -15.18 -21.85
CA SER A 233 0.70 -15.37 -23.30
C SER A 233 1.03 -14.08 -24.08
N ASP A 234 0.71 -12.91 -23.55
CA ASP A 234 0.83 -11.60 -24.20
C ASP A 234 1.66 -10.56 -23.41
N GLY A 235 2.41 -10.99 -22.40
CA GLY A 235 3.19 -10.08 -21.54
C GLY A 235 2.45 -9.63 -20.28
N GLY A 236 3.10 -8.81 -19.46
CA GLY A 236 2.48 -8.19 -18.28
C GLY A 236 2.03 -9.16 -17.18
N TYR A 237 2.65 -10.33 -17.07
CA TYR A 237 2.47 -11.24 -15.95
C TYR A 237 3.79 -11.49 -15.21
N ILE A 238 3.74 -11.45 -13.88
CA ILE A 238 4.85 -11.74 -12.97
C ILE A 238 4.49 -12.99 -12.15
N MET A 239 5.22 -14.08 -12.35
CA MET A 239 5.03 -15.28 -11.55
C MET A 239 5.33 -15.01 -10.07
N ASP A 240 4.40 -15.38 -9.20
CA ASP A 240 4.57 -15.33 -7.76
C ASP A 240 3.61 -16.33 -7.07
N ALA A 241 3.84 -16.62 -5.80
CA ALA A 241 2.84 -17.25 -4.96
C ALA A 241 1.59 -16.36 -4.83
N SER A 242 0.45 -16.94 -4.46
CA SER A 242 -0.81 -16.23 -4.22
C SER A 242 -0.76 -15.31 -2.99
N ALA A 243 0.04 -15.69 -1.98
CA ALA A 243 0.23 -14.96 -0.74
C ALA A 243 1.65 -15.18 -0.19
N ILE A 244 1.97 -14.57 0.96
CA ILE A 244 3.32 -14.64 1.54
C ILE A 244 3.65 -16.10 1.88
N ILE A 245 4.71 -16.63 1.27
CA ILE A 245 5.23 -17.97 1.57
C ILE A 245 5.64 -18.03 3.04
N GLN A 246 5.04 -18.94 3.80
CA GLN A 246 5.37 -19.19 5.20
C GLN A 246 6.38 -20.35 5.29
N ASN A 247 6.75 -20.71 6.52
CA ASN A 247 7.76 -21.75 6.80
C ASN A 247 7.31 -23.18 6.49
N ASP A 248 6.08 -23.38 6.01
CA ASP A 248 5.49 -24.67 5.66
C ASP A 248 5.73 -25.06 4.20
N ALA A 249 6.14 -24.13 3.34
CA ALA A 249 6.46 -24.43 1.95
C ALA A 249 7.66 -25.36 1.82
N LYS A 250 7.52 -26.39 0.99
CA LYS A 250 8.60 -27.33 0.68
C LYS A 250 9.60 -26.69 -0.28
N VAL A 251 10.90 -26.83 0.00
CA VAL A 251 11.98 -26.25 -0.82
C VAL A 251 11.92 -26.77 -2.26
N GLU A 252 11.65 -28.07 -2.44
CA GLU A 252 11.51 -28.71 -3.74
C GLU A 252 10.35 -28.13 -4.56
N ASN A 253 9.25 -27.71 -3.91
CA ASN A 253 8.11 -27.11 -4.58
C ASN A 253 8.39 -25.67 -5.03
N VAL A 254 9.04 -24.86 -4.18
CA VAL A 254 9.46 -23.50 -4.54
C VAL A 254 10.50 -23.54 -5.67
N ARG A 255 11.42 -24.51 -5.63
CA ARG A 255 12.39 -24.76 -6.71
C ARG A 255 11.68 -25.15 -8.00
N ALA A 256 10.74 -26.09 -7.96
CA ALA A 256 9.97 -26.53 -9.11
C ALA A 256 9.20 -25.37 -9.77
N MET A 257 8.56 -24.50 -8.96
CA MET A 257 7.90 -23.28 -9.45
C MET A 257 8.90 -22.37 -10.18
N THR A 258 10.03 -22.09 -9.55
CA THR A 258 11.05 -21.16 -10.09
C THR A 258 11.68 -21.68 -11.38
N GLU A 259 12.12 -22.93 -11.39
CA GLU A 259 12.78 -23.56 -12.55
C GLU A 259 11.81 -23.72 -13.72
N PHE A 260 10.59 -24.20 -13.46
CA PHE A 260 9.57 -24.35 -14.50
C PHE A 260 9.23 -23.00 -15.13
N THR A 261 9.05 -21.96 -14.33
CA THR A 261 8.76 -20.61 -14.81
C THR A 261 9.88 -20.08 -15.70
N ARG A 262 11.14 -20.28 -15.33
CA ARG A 262 12.29 -19.82 -16.14
C ARG A 262 12.41 -20.55 -17.47
N ASN A 263 12.03 -21.83 -17.52
CA ASN A 263 12.13 -22.65 -18.72
C ASN A 263 10.92 -22.48 -19.66
N TYR A 264 9.71 -22.42 -19.10
CA TYR A 264 8.45 -22.39 -19.86
C TYR A 264 7.89 -20.98 -20.05
N GLY A 265 7.98 -20.13 -19.03
CA GLY A 265 7.40 -18.78 -18.99
C GLY A 265 8.28 -17.69 -19.63
N SER A 266 9.06 -18.05 -20.64
CA SER A 266 9.93 -17.10 -21.34
C SER A 266 9.14 -16.30 -22.37
N TYR A 267 9.27 -14.98 -22.34
CA TYR A 267 8.79 -14.10 -23.40
C TYR A 267 9.78 -14.09 -24.56
N PRO A 268 9.33 -14.11 -25.83
CA PRO A 268 10.24 -14.00 -26.98
C PRO A 268 11.06 -12.71 -26.90
N LEU A 269 12.37 -12.84 -26.69
CA LEU A 269 13.33 -11.74 -26.76
C LEU A 269 13.35 -11.20 -28.20
N GLY A 270 12.56 -10.16 -28.47
CA GLY A 270 12.41 -9.56 -29.80
C GLY A 270 11.02 -8.98 -30.08
N GLN A 271 10.00 -9.36 -29.30
CA GLN A 271 8.69 -8.70 -29.28
C GLN A 271 8.52 -7.78 -28.06
N ILE A 272 9.62 -7.35 -27.45
CA ILE A 272 9.60 -6.06 -26.76
C ILE A 272 9.43 -5.07 -27.90
N GLN A 273 8.18 -4.78 -28.29
CA GLN A 273 7.93 -3.48 -28.88
C GLN A 273 8.60 -2.53 -27.91
N SER A 274 9.56 -1.77 -28.39
CA SER A 274 9.85 -0.50 -27.77
C SER A 274 8.55 0.31 -27.89
N SER A 275 7.51 -0.03 -27.11
CA SER A 275 6.84 1.03 -26.40
C SER A 275 8.03 1.68 -25.72
N LYS A 276 8.42 2.82 -26.27
CA LYS A 276 9.29 3.72 -25.55
C LYS A 276 8.74 3.66 -24.13
N GLN A 277 9.57 3.52 -23.11
CA GLN A 277 9.26 4.15 -21.85
C GLN A 277 9.20 5.67 -22.12
N GLN A 278 8.29 6.09 -23.00
CA GLN A 278 7.68 7.37 -22.95
C GLN A 278 7.03 7.31 -21.57
N PRO A 279 7.42 8.16 -20.62
CA PRO A 279 6.52 8.44 -19.52
C PRO A 279 5.15 8.60 -20.18
N HIS A 280 4.15 7.80 -19.77
CA HIS A 280 2.79 7.99 -20.27
C HIS A 280 2.58 9.50 -20.31
N PRO A 281 2.27 10.09 -21.48
CA PRO A 281 1.90 11.49 -21.53
C PRO A 281 0.90 11.62 -20.41
N ARG A 282 1.17 12.52 -19.45
CA ARG A 282 0.23 12.77 -18.36
C ARG A 282 -1.08 13.04 -19.09
N GLU A 283 -1.98 12.05 -19.13
CA GLU A 283 -3.34 12.34 -19.54
C GLU A 283 -3.72 13.43 -18.55
N GLU A 284 -4.12 14.58 -19.09
CA GLU A 284 -4.74 15.63 -18.31
C GLU A 284 -6.04 15.01 -17.78
N LEU A 285 -5.91 14.18 -16.74
CA LEU A 285 -7.01 13.73 -15.92
C LEU A 285 -7.68 15.02 -15.49
N ASN A 286 -8.90 15.22 -15.99
CA ASN A 286 -9.75 16.38 -15.77
C ASN A 286 -9.44 16.98 -14.40
N GLU A 287 -8.95 18.23 -14.33
CA GLU A 287 -8.69 18.98 -13.08
C GLU A 287 -9.95 19.12 -12.18
N LYS A 288 -11.08 18.55 -12.61
CA LYS A 288 -12.40 18.71 -12.05
C LYS A 288 -12.70 17.84 -10.83
N GLU A 289 -11.93 16.81 -10.53
CA GLU A 289 -12.10 16.06 -9.28
C GLU A 289 -11.01 16.45 -8.28
N PRO A 290 -11.26 17.45 -7.41
CA PRO A 290 -10.31 17.76 -6.36
C PRO A 290 -10.17 16.54 -5.45
N MET A 291 -8.92 16.22 -5.11
CA MET A 291 -8.58 15.41 -3.94
C MET A 291 -9.53 15.76 -2.77
N LEU A 292 -9.99 14.72 -2.05
CA LEU A 292 -10.77 14.89 -0.83
C LEU A 292 -10.10 15.95 0.06
N LYS A 293 -10.77 17.10 0.21
CA LYS A 293 -10.16 18.26 0.85
C LYS A 293 -9.98 17.97 2.33
N SER A 294 -8.73 17.95 2.79
CA SER A 294 -8.45 17.91 4.22
C SER A 294 -8.54 19.31 4.82
N LYS A 295 -9.15 19.41 6.00
CA LYS A 295 -9.09 20.63 6.83
C LYS A 295 -7.68 20.90 7.38
N VAL A 296 -6.83 19.86 7.45
CA VAL A 296 -5.46 19.94 7.97
C VAL A 296 -4.49 19.41 6.91
N LYS A 297 -3.48 20.21 6.54
CA LYS A 297 -2.46 19.86 5.55
C LYS A 297 -1.77 18.53 5.94
N PRO A 298 -1.88 17.46 5.12
CA PRO A 298 -1.15 16.22 5.37
C PRO A 298 0.38 16.41 5.30
N GLY A 299 1.12 15.61 6.06
CA GLY A 299 2.58 15.58 6.05
C GLY A 299 3.25 16.42 7.13
N ILE A 300 2.49 17.19 7.90
CA ILE A 300 3.00 18.10 8.93
C ILE A 300 2.10 17.96 10.17
N CYS A 301 2.69 18.04 11.38
CA CYS A 301 1.94 18.04 12.63
C CYS A 301 1.45 19.46 13.00
N ILE A 302 2.36 20.43 13.06
CA ILE A 302 2.10 21.84 13.35
C ILE A 302 2.49 22.68 12.12
N PRO A 303 1.51 23.20 11.35
CA PRO A 303 1.80 24.05 10.20
C PRO A 303 2.63 25.28 10.56
N TRP A 304 3.44 25.76 9.62
CA TRP A 304 4.25 26.96 9.80
C TRP A 304 3.39 28.16 10.20
N GLU A 305 2.20 28.29 9.62
CA GLU A 305 1.28 29.39 9.88
C GLU A 305 0.81 29.44 11.34
N GLU A 306 0.75 28.29 12.03
CA GLU A 306 0.49 28.25 13.47
C GLU A 306 1.75 28.58 14.26
N LYS A 307 2.90 27.99 13.89
CA LYS A 307 4.17 28.26 14.59
C LYS A 307 4.59 29.73 14.49
N ARG A 308 4.35 30.36 13.34
CA ARG A 308 4.74 31.75 13.06
C ARG A 308 4.10 32.74 14.05
N LYS A 309 2.90 32.44 14.56
CA LYS A 309 2.19 33.26 15.56
C LYS A 309 2.90 33.32 16.91
N GLU A 310 3.72 32.32 17.23
CA GLU A 310 4.50 32.25 18.47
C GLU A 310 5.85 32.96 18.37
N LEU A 311 6.30 33.27 17.15
CA LEU A 311 7.63 33.80 16.91
C LEU A 311 7.61 35.34 16.83
N PRO A 312 8.66 36.02 17.32
CA PRO A 312 8.82 37.45 17.11
C PRO A 312 9.01 37.79 15.62
N GLN A 313 9.21 39.06 15.30
CA GLN A 313 9.52 39.47 13.93
C GLN A 313 10.79 38.74 13.43
N ILE A 314 10.70 38.13 12.25
CA ILE A 314 11.81 37.44 11.61
C ILE A 314 12.62 38.48 10.82
N LEU A 315 13.91 38.57 11.11
CA LEU A 315 14.84 39.51 10.45
C LEU A 315 15.57 38.89 9.23
N GLY A 316 15.39 37.59 8.99
CA GLY A 316 16.04 36.82 7.91
C GLY A 316 15.05 36.22 6.93
N ASP A 317 15.49 35.20 6.18
CA ASP A 317 14.64 34.50 5.21
C ASP A 317 13.59 33.61 5.89
N GLU A 318 12.35 34.10 5.94
CA GLU A 318 11.21 33.37 6.48
C GLU A 318 10.90 32.07 5.71
N ASN A 319 11.21 32.00 4.41
CA ASN A 319 10.96 30.80 3.62
C ASN A 319 11.91 29.67 4.02
N LEU A 320 13.16 29.99 4.35
CA LEU A 320 14.11 29.02 4.87
C LEU A 320 13.62 28.46 6.22
N LEU A 321 13.17 29.32 7.13
CA LEU A 321 12.64 28.90 8.43
C LEU A 321 11.38 28.04 8.27
N LYS A 322 10.45 28.45 7.38
CA LYS A 322 9.28 27.65 7.03
C LYS A 322 9.66 26.27 6.53
N ARG A 323 10.60 26.18 5.58
CA ARG A 323 11.04 24.90 5.01
C ARG A 323 11.63 23.98 6.08
N VAL A 324 12.58 24.47 6.87
CA VAL A 324 13.24 23.68 7.93
C VAL A 324 12.23 23.24 8.99
N TRP A 325 11.30 24.12 9.38
CA TRP A 325 10.24 23.77 10.33
C TRP A 325 9.33 22.66 9.79
N GLU A 326 8.81 22.83 8.56
CA GLU A 326 7.95 21.83 7.95
C GLU A 326 8.67 20.49 7.72
N GLU A 327 9.97 20.50 7.40
CA GLU A 327 10.80 19.29 7.33
C GLU A 327 10.91 18.57 8.68
N VAL A 328 11.21 19.30 9.76
CA VAL A 328 11.31 18.71 11.11
C VAL A 328 9.95 18.17 11.57
N GLU A 329 8.87 18.91 11.35
CA GLU A 329 7.52 18.47 11.68
C GLU A 329 7.07 17.24 10.89
N SER A 330 7.62 17.05 9.68
CA SER A 330 7.34 15.87 8.87
C SER A 330 7.84 14.58 9.51
N PHE A 331 8.89 14.63 10.36
CA PHE A 331 9.36 13.46 11.09
C PHE A 331 8.36 13.02 12.17
N GLY A 332 7.79 13.97 12.91
CA GLY A 332 6.72 13.67 13.87
C GLY A 332 5.49 13.09 13.16
N TYR A 333 5.12 13.69 12.03
CA TYR A 333 4.04 13.17 11.19
C TYR A 333 4.31 11.72 10.75
N LEU A 334 5.49 11.46 10.16
CA LEU A 334 5.83 10.15 9.64
C LEU A 334 5.90 9.10 10.75
N PHE A 335 6.45 9.46 11.92
CA PHE A 335 6.50 8.56 13.07
C PHE A 335 5.11 8.03 13.43
N ILE A 336 4.14 8.90 13.73
CA ILE A 336 2.84 8.43 14.21
C ILE A 336 2.06 7.67 13.14
N TRP A 337 2.23 8.03 11.86
CA TRP A 337 1.60 7.32 10.76
C TRP A 337 2.25 5.97 10.48
N GLN A 338 3.57 5.85 10.63
CA GLN A 338 4.25 4.55 10.58
C GLN A 338 3.83 3.66 11.76
N VAL A 339 3.70 4.21 12.96
CA VAL A 339 3.13 3.49 14.12
C VAL A 339 1.70 3.01 13.86
N LEU A 340 0.91 3.75 13.08
CA LEU A 340 -0.44 3.31 12.72
C LEU A 340 -0.44 2.26 11.59
N LEU A 341 0.38 2.44 10.56
CA LEU A 341 0.29 1.71 9.30
C LEU A 341 1.14 0.44 9.26
N SER A 342 2.33 0.49 9.85
CA SER A 342 3.38 -0.52 9.67
C SER A 342 3.63 -1.36 10.92
N PHE A 343 3.34 -0.80 12.10
CA PHE A 343 3.41 -1.47 13.40
C PHE A 343 1.99 -1.63 13.94
#